data_AF-A0A257A823-F1
#
_entry.id   AF-A0A257A823-F1
#
_cell.length_a   1.000
_cell.length_b   1.000
_cell.length_c   1.000
_cell.angle_alpha   90.00
_cell.angle_beta   90.00
_cell.angle_gamma   90.00
#
_symmetry.space_group_name_H-M   'P 1'
#
loop_
_entity.id
_entity.type
_entity.pdbx_description
1 polymer ?
#
loop_
_entity_poly.entity_id
_entity_poly.type
_entity_poly.pdbx_seq_one_letter_code
_entity_poly.pdbx_strand_id
1 'polypeptide(L)'
;MNIAVENLNIVPVKKQKIEIVERKGIGHPDTVADGLAENVSQALCREYLQHFGYIMHHNTDECQIVGGQSQPQFGGGVIIEPVY
;
A
#
# COMPACT_ATOMS: atom_id res chain seq x y z
N MET A 1 -27.73 -9.64 11.92
CA MET A 1 -27.19 -8.57 11.06
C MET A 1 -27.93 -7.30 11.44
N ASN A 2 -27.20 -6.29 11.95
CA ASN A 2 -27.80 -5.03 12.37
C ASN A 2 -27.48 -3.98 11.31
N ILE A 3 -28.47 -3.66 10.47
CA ILE A 3 -28.36 -2.61 9.45
C ILE A 3 -29.21 -1.43 9.92
N ALA A 4 -28.60 -0.25 9.96
CA ALA A 4 -29.29 1.01 10.16
C ALA A 4 -29.23 1.84 8.89
N VAL A 5 -30.34 2.47 8.53
CA VAL A 5 -30.44 3.40 7.40
C VAL A 5 -30.98 4.71 7.95
N GLU A 6 -30.25 5.79 7.74
CA GLU A 6 -30.58 7.11 8.25
C GLU A 6 -30.23 8.21 7.24
N ASN A 7 -30.88 9.38 7.40
CA ASN A 7 -30.55 10.55 6.61
C ASN A 7 -29.27 11.21 7.14
N LEU A 8 -28.32 11.48 6.25
CA LEU A 8 -27.10 12.21 6.60
C LEU A 8 -27.35 13.73 6.54
N ASN A 9 -27.13 14.43 7.65
CA ASN A 9 -27.19 15.89 7.73
C ASN A 9 -25.80 16.52 7.53
N ILE A 10 -25.15 16.25 6.40
CA ILE A 10 -23.84 16.79 6.05
C ILE A 10 -23.88 17.48 4.67
N VAL A 11 -23.08 18.53 4.48
CA VAL A 11 -22.92 19.16 3.17
C VAL A 11 -22.10 18.21 2.26
N PRO A 12 -22.62 17.79 1.09
CA PRO A 12 -21.88 16.94 0.16
C PRO A 12 -20.51 17.53 -0.20
N VAL A 13 -19.46 16.70 -0.31
CA VAL A 13 -18.08 17.14 -0.60
C VAL A 13 -18.02 18.12 -1.78
N LYS A 14 -18.69 17.80 -2.89
CA LYS A 14 -18.78 18.66 -4.09
C LYS A 14 -19.41 20.05 -3.86
N LYS A 15 -20.12 20.26 -2.75
CA LYS A 15 -20.76 21.53 -2.38
C LYS A 15 -19.99 22.28 -1.28
N GLN A 16 -18.88 21.73 -0.78
CA GLN A 16 -18.03 22.40 0.19
C GLN A 16 -17.20 23.49 -0.50
N LYS A 17 -16.71 24.45 0.28
CA LYS A 17 -15.96 25.60 -0.25
C LYS A 17 -14.57 25.23 -0.77
N ILE A 18 -13.94 24.20 -0.18
CA ILE A 18 -12.56 23.77 -0.45
C ILE A 18 -12.53 22.25 -0.43
N GLU A 19 -11.82 21.65 -1.39
CA GLU A 19 -11.56 20.20 -1.49
C GLU A 19 -10.07 19.99 -1.81
N ILE A 20 -9.44 19.03 -1.15
CA ILE A 20 -8.04 18.64 -1.38
C ILE A 20 -8.01 17.12 -1.52
N VAL A 21 -7.33 16.63 -2.56
CA VAL A 21 -7.21 15.19 -2.86
C VAL A 21 -5.75 14.88 -3.16
N GLU A 22 -5.24 13.79 -2.58
CA GLU A 22 -3.89 13.27 -2.82
C GLU A 22 -3.98 11.80 -3.29
N ARG A 23 -3.09 11.41 -4.20
CA ARG A 23 -2.86 10.02 -4.57
C ARG A 23 -1.37 9.75 -4.67
N LYS A 24 -0.89 8.77 -3.92
CA LYS A 24 0.46 8.22 -4.06
C LYS A 24 0.47 7.21 -5.21
N GLY A 25 1.40 7.41 -6.16
CA GLY A 25 1.53 6.57 -7.34
C GLY A 25 2.24 5.25 -7.05
N ILE A 26 2.24 4.33 -8.01
CA ILE A 26 2.80 2.97 -7.84
C ILE A 26 4.30 2.92 -7.47
N GLY A 27 5.07 3.97 -7.77
CA GLY A 27 6.49 4.08 -7.42
C GLY A 27 6.77 4.93 -6.18
N HIS A 28 5.73 5.46 -5.53
CA HIS A 28 5.91 6.16 -4.26
C HIS A 28 6.33 5.14 -3.19
N PRO A 29 7.35 5.41 -2.37
CA PRO A 29 7.85 4.45 -1.37
C PRO A 29 6.74 3.83 -0.51
N ASP A 30 5.82 4.63 0.02
CA ASP A 30 4.68 4.11 0.81
C ASP A 30 3.81 3.13 0.02
N THR A 31 3.48 3.42 -1.23
CA THR A 31 2.67 2.51 -2.07
C THR A 31 3.43 1.23 -2.43
N VAL A 32 4.76 1.31 -2.54
CA VAL A 32 5.60 0.11 -2.71
C VAL A 32 5.59 -0.74 -1.43
N ALA A 33 5.65 -0.11 -0.24
CA ALA A 33 5.56 -0.80 1.05
C ALA A 33 4.20 -1.48 1.22
N ASP A 34 3.09 -0.76 0.95
CA ASP A 34 1.74 -1.30 0.96
C ASP A 34 1.62 -2.52 0.01
N GLY A 35 2.17 -2.38 -1.20
CA GLY A 35 2.14 -3.44 -2.20
C GLY A 35 2.98 -4.66 -1.81
N LEU A 36 4.14 -4.47 -1.18
CA LEU A 36 4.97 -5.56 -0.67
C LEU A 36 4.27 -6.32 0.45
N ALA A 37 3.75 -5.60 1.45
CA ALA A 37 2.99 -6.16 2.56
C ALA A 37 1.84 -7.07 2.08
N GLU A 38 1.04 -6.57 1.14
CA GLU A 38 -0.07 -7.30 0.54
C GLU A 38 0.39 -8.51 -0.29
N ASN A 39 1.42 -8.34 -1.12
CA ASN A 39 1.95 -9.44 -1.95
C ASN A 39 2.49 -10.60 -1.10
N VAL A 40 3.14 -10.30 0.03
CA VAL A 40 3.61 -11.31 0.98
C VAL A 40 2.41 -12.03 1.62
N SER A 41 1.40 -11.30 2.10
CA SER A 41 0.16 -11.88 2.65
C SER A 41 -0.50 -12.85 1.66
N GLN A 42 -0.67 -12.42 0.40
CA GLN A 42 -1.27 -13.26 -0.62
C GLN A 42 -0.44 -14.51 -0.94
N ALA A 43 0.89 -14.38 -0.96
CA ALA A 43 1.78 -15.53 -1.16
C ALA A 43 1.64 -16.52 0.00
N LEU A 44 1.66 -16.05 1.25
CA LEU A 44 1.45 -16.90 2.43
C LEU A 44 0.08 -17.59 2.40
N CYS A 45 -0.98 -16.87 2.05
CA CYS A 45 -2.31 -17.47 1.88
C CYS A 45 -2.30 -18.63 0.88
N ARG A 46 -1.68 -18.44 -0.29
CA ARG A 46 -1.58 -19.49 -1.33
C ARG A 46 -0.78 -20.69 -0.83
N GLU A 47 0.37 -20.46 -0.21
CA GLU A 47 1.18 -21.52 0.38
C GLU A 47 0.40 -22.28 1.47
N TYR A 48 -0.32 -21.58 2.34
CA TYR A 48 -1.09 -22.23 3.40
C TYR A 48 -2.24 -23.08 2.86
N LEU A 49 -2.97 -22.58 1.85
CA LEU A 49 -4.01 -23.35 1.20
C LEU A 49 -3.43 -24.59 0.50
N GLN A 50 -2.30 -24.46 -0.18
CA GLN A 50 -1.65 -25.56 -0.88
C GLN A 50 -1.16 -26.66 0.08
N HIS A 51 -0.63 -26.29 1.24
CA HIS A 51 0.02 -27.23 2.15
C HIS A 51 -0.89 -27.73 3.29
N PHE A 52 -1.86 -26.93 3.72
CA PHE A 52 -2.68 -27.23 4.90
C PHE A 52 -4.19 -27.23 4.62
N GLY A 53 -4.62 -26.73 3.45
CA GLY A 53 -6.04 -26.66 3.09
C GLY A 53 -6.84 -25.55 3.79
N TYR A 54 -6.17 -24.70 4.57
CA TYR A 54 -6.74 -23.51 5.21
C TYR A 54 -5.66 -22.44 5.38
N ILE A 55 -6.08 -21.18 5.50
CA ILE A 55 -5.17 -20.06 5.74
C ILE A 55 -4.78 -20.06 7.21
N MET A 56 -3.48 -20.11 7.50
CA MET A 56 -2.98 -19.92 8.86
C MET A 56 -2.95 -18.43 9.23
N HIS A 57 -3.07 -18.14 10.52
CA HIS A 57 -3.02 -16.77 11.02
C HIS A 57 -1.66 -16.12 10.76
N HIS A 58 -1.67 -14.94 10.13
CA HIS A 58 -0.50 -14.10 9.88
C HIS A 58 -0.96 -12.66 9.65
N ASN A 59 -0.07 -11.70 9.92
CA ASN A 59 -0.21 -10.30 9.53
C ASN A 59 1.16 -9.83 9.01
N THR A 60 1.17 -9.16 7.86
CA THR A 60 2.39 -8.69 7.16
C THR A 60 2.28 -7.21 6.80
N ASP A 61 1.44 -6.48 7.52
CA ASP A 61 1.13 -5.06 7.38
C ASP A 61 2.24 -4.12 7.88
N GLU A 62 3.30 -4.68 8.46
CA GLU A 62 4.50 -3.95 8.86
C GLU A 62 5.60 -4.15 7.81
N CYS A 63 5.82 -3.13 6.97
CA CYS A 63 6.85 -3.11 5.92
C CYS A 63 7.62 -1.79 5.98
N GLN A 64 8.95 -1.87 5.94
CA GLN A 64 9.83 -0.71 5.91
C GLN A 64 10.60 -0.69 4.59
N ILE A 65 10.62 0.47 3.93
CA ILE A 65 11.51 0.76 2.80
C ILE A 65 12.45 1.88 3.24
N VAL A 66 13.74 1.60 3.26
CA VAL A 66 14.78 2.57 3.59
C VAL A 66 15.42 3.04 2.30
N GLY A 67 15.35 4.36 2.06
CA GLY A 67 15.92 4.97 0.87
C GLY A 67 17.42 4.74 0.77
N GLY A 68 17.87 4.36 -0.43
CA GLY A 68 19.29 4.33 -0.79
C GLY A 68 19.77 5.65 -1.37
N GLN A 69 20.84 5.60 -2.16
CA GLN A 69 21.45 6.76 -2.80
C GLN A 69 21.74 6.48 -4.28
N SER A 70 21.54 7.47 -5.14
CA SER A 70 21.87 7.36 -6.56
C SER A 70 22.49 8.66 -7.08
N GLN A 71 23.27 8.53 -8.15
CA GLN A 71 23.83 9.65 -8.91
C GLN A 71 23.28 9.59 -10.35
N PRO A 72 22.06 10.09 -10.58
CA PRO A 72 21.45 10.12 -11.90
C PRO A 72 22.12 11.17 -12.79
N GLN A 73 22.24 10.88 -14.10
CA GLN A 73 22.72 11.80 -15.12
C GLN A 73 21.99 11.56 -16.45
N PHE A 74 22.03 12.52 -17.38
CA PHE A 74 21.46 12.26 -18.71
C PHE A 74 22.17 11.08 -19.39
N GLY A 75 21.38 10.16 -19.95
CA GLY A 75 21.89 8.94 -20.57
C GLY A 75 22.28 7.82 -19.60
N GLY A 76 22.07 7.96 -18.29
CA GLY A 76 22.31 6.89 -17.32
C GLY A 76 22.51 7.36 -15.89
N GLY A 77 23.54 6.83 -15.23
CA GLY A 77 23.83 7.07 -13.82
C GLY A 77 24.15 5.78 -13.09
N VAL A 78 24.32 5.88 -11.78
CA VAL A 78 24.65 4.73 -10.92
C VAL A 78 23.83 4.76 -9.64
N ILE A 79 23.50 3.57 -9.13
CA ILE A 79 23.05 3.40 -7.75
C ILE A 79 24.31 3.33 -6.89
N ILE A 80 24.42 4.20 -5.89
CA ILE A 80 25.56 4.27 -4.97
C ILE A 80 25.29 3.36 -3.76
N GLU A 81 24.07 3.44 -3.22
CA GLU A 81 23.61 2.67 -2.09
C GLU A 81 22.23 2.08 -2.43
N PRO A 82 22.03 0.76 -2.27
CA PRO A 82 20.76 0.13 -2.60
C PRO A 82 19.65 0.57 -1.64
N VAL A 83 18.41 0.42 -2.09
CA VAL A 83 17.25 0.44 -1.20
C VAL A 83 17.29 -0.81 -0.31
N TYR A 84 16.93 -0.66 0.96
CA TYR A 84 16.78 -1.75 1.92
C TYR A 84 15.31 -1.99 2.27
#